data_AF-A0A9P5UQA7-F1
#
_entry.id   AF-A0A9P5UQA7-F1
#
_cell.length_a   1.000
_cell.length_b   1.000
_cell.length_c   1.000
_cell.angle_alpha   90.00
_cell.angle_beta   90.00
_cell.angle_gamma   90.00
#
_symmetry.space_group_name_H-M   'P 1'
#
loop_
_entity.id
_entity.type
_entity.pdbx_description
1 polymer ?
#
loop_
_entity_poly.entity_id
_entity_poly.type
_entity_poly.pdbx_seq_one_letter_code
_entity_poly.pdbx_strand_id
1 'polypeptide(L)'
;MRSLVQNDWKEAGEKLRSYRKGDEETYVNDACFRCSWCFANMSQVVNKLESYPHSIHNQEKYKDPKWILEKYRDGLDLFERGWDQFDYVENNRDVPQYVLEHEDQYGFMLSRRGKPNAGFIDVELLSLAVD
;
A
#
# COMPACT_ATOMS: atom_id res chain seq x y z
N MET A 1 5.02 -13.23 -16.09
CA MET A 1 3.98 -12.72 -15.16
C MET A 1 3.23 -11.63 -15.92
N ARG A 2 1.90 -11.62 -15.90
CA ARG A 2 1.12 -10.54 -16.55
C ARG A 2 1.14 -9.33 -15.61
N SER A 3 1.44 -8.14 -16.12
CA SER A 3 1.33 -6.89 -15.36
C SER A 3 -0.13 -6.58 -15.07
N LEU A 4 -0.40 -6.09 -13.86
CA LEU A 4 -1.73 -5.63 -13.46
C LEU A 4 -2.13 -4.36 -14.23
N VAL A 5 -3.41 -4.29 -14.60
CA VAL A 5 -4.06 -3.09 -15.16
C VAL A 5 -5.28 -2.71 -14.32
N GLN A 6 -5.85 -1.53 -14.61
CA GLN A 6 -7.06 -1.05 -13.93
C GLN A 6 -8.19 -2.09 -14.02
N ASN A 7 -8.91 -2.31 -12.90
CA ASN A 7 -10.01 -3.26 -12.73
C ASN A 7 -9.64 -4.76 -12.67
N ASP A 8 -8.37 -5.14 -12.79
CA ASP A 8 -7.97 -6.55 -12.70
C ASP A 8 -8.39 -7.19 -11.36
N TRP A 9 -8.42 -6.44 -10.25
CA TRP A 9 -8.84 -6.95 -8.94
C TRP A 9 -10.35 -7.07 -8.83
N LYS A 10 -11.10 -6.09 -9.33
CA LYS A 10 -12.56 -6.16 -9.41
C LYS A 10 -13.02 -7.36 -10.22
N GLU A 11 -12.44 -7.57 -11.40
CA GLU A 11 -12.76 -8.72 -12.24
C GLU A 11 -12.39 -10.06 -11.59
N ALA A 12 -11.27 -10.12 -10.87
CA ALA A 12 -10.90 -11.31 -10.10
C ALA A 12 -11.92 -11.58 -8.97
N GLY A 13 -12.38 -10.53 -8.27
CA GLY A 13 -13.41 -10.61 -7.25
C GLY A 13 -14.75 -11.10 -7.81
N GLU A 14 -15.18 -10.59 -8.97
CA GLU A 14 -16.41 -11.02 -9.65
C GLU A 14 -16.34 -12.50 -10.08
N LYS A 15 -15.19 -12.95 -10.58
CA LYS A 15 -14.96 -14.38 -10.87
C LYS A 15 -15.09 -15.22 -9.60
N LEU A 16 -14.49 -14.81 -8.48
CA LEU A 16 -14.63 -15.49 -7.19
C LEU A 16 -16.08 -15.51 -6.70
N ARG A 17 -16.85 -14.43 -6.95
CA ARG A 17 -18.30 -14.36 -6.68
C ARG A 17 -19.05 -15.45 -7.44
N SER A 18 -18.73 -15.66 -8.73
CA SER A 18 -19.39 -16.68 -9.55
C SER A 18 -19.17 -18.13 -9.06
N TYR A 19 -18.09 -18.40 -8.32
CA TYR A 19 -17.79 -19.73 -7.77
C TYR A 19 -18.51 -20.02 -6.45
N ARG A 20 -18.88 -19.00 -5.68
CA ARG A 20 -19.66 -19.17 -4.44
C ARG A 20 -21.13 -18.96 -4.78
N LYS A 21 -21.93 -20.03 -4.72
CA LYS A 21 -23.42 -19.98 -4.81
C LYS A 21 -24.06 -19.30 -3.59
N GLY A 22 -23.47 -18.21 -3.07
CA GLY A 22 -24.07 -17.39 -2.02
C GLY A 22 -25.11 -16.46 -2.64
N ASP A 23 -26.19 -16.22 -1.91
CA ASP A 23 -27.12 -15.12 -2.14
C ASP A 23 -26.44 -13.76 -1.95
N GLU A 24 -27.04 -12.68 -2.45
CA GLU A 24 -26.51 -11.32 -2.23
C GLU A 24 -26.45 -10.96 -0.73
N GLU A 25 -27.25 -11.62 0.12
CA GLU A 25 -27.31 -11.42 1.56
C GLU A 25 -26.03 -11.86 2.30
N THR A 26 -25.25 -12.79 1.73
CA THR A 26 -23.97 -13.26 2.32
C THR A 26 -22.73 -12.56 1.75
N TYR A 27 -22.90 -11.64 0.79
CA TYR A 27 -21.80 -10.93 0.16
C TYR A 27 -21.52 -9.58 0.80
N VAL A 28 -20.32 -9.43 1.35
CA VAL A 28 -19.82 -8.12 1.81
C VAL A 28 -18.92 -7.54 0.72
N ASN A 29 -19.40 -6.46 0.07
CA ASN A 29 -18.63 -5.73 -0.93
C ASN A 29 -17.27 -5.27 -0.34
N ASP A 30 -16.21 -5.30 -1.14
CA ASP A 30 -14.86 -4.86 -0.79
C ASP A 30 -14.19 -5.57 0.41
N ALA A 31 -14.80 -6.62 0.98
CA ALA A 31 -14.27 -7.33 2.14
C ALA A 31 -12.91 -8.01 1.91
N CYS A 32 -12.48 -8.15 0.66
CA CYS A 32 -11.16 -8.68 0.30
C CYS A 32 -10.10 -7.59 0.10
N PHE A 33 -10.46 -6.31 0.17
CA PHE A 33 -9.48 -5.23 0.14
C PHE A 33 -8.69 -5.23 1.44
N ARG A 34 -7.44 -5.68 1.36
CA ARG A 34 -6.50 -5.70 2.47
C ARG A 34 -5.21 -5.06 2.03
N CYS A 35 -4.73 -4.11 2.82
CA CYS A 35 -3.40 -3.58 2.63
C CYS A 35 -2.60 -3.70 3.92
N SER A 36 -1.50 -4.46 3.86
CA SER A 36 -0.62 -4.66 5.00
C SER A 36 0.24 -3.42 5.30
N TRP A 37 0.52 -2.57 4.31
CA TRP A 37 1.50 -1.48 4.42
C TRP A 37 0.92 -0.10 4.02
N CYS A 38 -0.40 0.06 4.12
CA CYS A 38 -1.08 1.32 3.80
C CYS A 38 -1.25 2.18 5.05
N PHE A 39 -0.14 2.77 5.53
CA PHE A 39 -0.17 3.73 6.63
C PHE A 39 -0.08 5.18 6.15
N ALA A 40 -0.82 6.07 6.81
CA ALA A 40 -0.75 7.50 6.55
C ALA A 40 0.51 8.13 7.17
N ASN A 41 1.05 7.52 8.22
CA ASN A 41 2.19 8.02 8.98
C ASN A 41 3.40 7.08 8.82
N MET A 42 4.59 7.66 8.72
CA MET A 42 5.85 6.93 8.72
C MET A 42 6.10 6.26 10.06
N SER A 43 5.76 6.94 11.16
CA SER A 43 5.83 6.37 12.52
C SER A 43 5.04 5.06 12.67
N GLN A 44 3.90 4.92 11.97
CA GLN A 44 3.13 3.68 11.94
C GLN A 44 3.83 2.56 11.16
N VAL A 45 4.56 2.91 10.09
CA VAL A 45 5.41 1.94 9.36
C VAL A 45 6.52 1.43 10.27
N VAL A 46 7.20 2.31 11.00
CA VAL A 46 8.27 1.95 11.96
C VAL A 46 7.72 1.05 13.07
N ASN A 47 6.61 1.44 13.71
CA ASN A 47 5.98 0.61 14.74
C ASN A 47 5.59 -0.79 14.21
N LYS A 48 5.12 -0.87 12.97
CA LYS A 48 4.84 -2.16 12.33
C LYS A 48 6.12 -3.00 12.13
N LEU A 49 7.22 -2.38 11.70
CA LEU A 49 8.50 -3.06 11.53
C LEU A 49 9.02 -3.62 12.86
N GLU A 50 8.89 -2.84 13.94
CA GLU A 50 9.32 -3.25 15.28
C GLU A 50 8.53 -4.44 15.82
N SER A 51 7.24 -4.53 15.49
CA SER A 51 6.37 -5.65 15.84
C SER A 51 6.47 -6.84 14.87
N TYR A 52 7.30 -6.76 13.84
CA TYR A 52 7.41 -7.81 12.83
C TYR A 52 8.24 -9.00 13.35
N PRO A 53 7.70 -10.24 13.32
CA PRO A 53 8.31 -11.38 14.00
C PRO A 53 9.57 -11.92 13.31
N HIS A 54 9.75 -11.62 12.02
CA HIS A 54 10.95 -12.02 11.31
C HIS A 54 12.06 -11.01 11.58
N SER A 55 12.98 -11.36 12.48
CA SER A 55 14.11 -10.50 12.89
C SER A 55 14.94 -10.00 11.70
N ILE A 56 15.05 -10.78 10.63
CA ILE A 56 15.72 -10.37 9.38
C ILE A 56 15.10 -9.13 8.74
N HIS A 57 13.83 -8.83 8.99
CA HIS A 57 13.09 -7.68 8.46
C HIS A 57 12.91 -6.57 9.50
N ASN A 58 13.46 -6.75 10.70
CA ASN A 58 13.45 -5.77 11.81
C ASN A 58 14.87 -5.20 12.03
N GLN A 59 15.60 -4.96 10.95
CA GLN A 59 16.94 -4.35 10.99
C GLN A 59 16.82 -2.83 10.96
N GLU A 60 17.78 -2.12 11.57
CA GLU A 60 17.75 -0.65 11.63
C GLU A 60 17.67 0.02 10.25
N LYS A 61 18.32 -0.54 9.23
CA LYS A 61 18.23 -0.01 7.87
C LYS A 61 16.79 0.08 7.35
N TYR A 62 15.91 -0.83 7.76
CA TYR A 62 14.51 -0.85 7.29
C TYR A 62 13.63 0.13 8.06
N LYS A 63 14.11 0.63 9.21
CA LYS A 63 13.43 1.62 10.05
C LYS A 63 13.87 3.05 9.74
N ASP A 64 14.97 3.22 9.02
CA ASP A 64 15.46 4.54 8.59
C ASP A 64 14.35 5.29 7.81
N PRO A 65 13.92 6.48 8.28
CA PRO A 65 12.96 7.32 7.59
C PRO A 65 13.28 7.57 6.12
N LYS A 66 14.56 7.78 5.77
CA LYS A 66 14.98 8.03 4.38
C LYS A 66 14.78 6.80 3.51
N TRP A 67 15.12 5.63 4.06
CA TRP A 67 14.89 4.34 3.42
C TRP A 67 13.40 4.10 3.15
N ILE A 68 12.56 4.23 4.18
CA ILE A 68 11.11 4.04 4.06
C ILE A 68 10.54 5.00 3.01
N LEU A 69 10.93 6.28 3.08
CA LEU A 69 10.46 7.30 2.15
C LEU A 69 10.78 6.93 0.70
N GLU A 70 12.04 6.59 0.42
CA GLU A 70 12.48 6.21 -0.92
C GLU A 70 11.68 5.00 -1.45
N LYS A 71 11.58 3.92 -0.65
CA LYS A 71 10.87 2.71 -1.08
C LYS A 71 9.39 2.97 -1.34
N TYR A 72 8.71 3.74 -0.49
CA TYR A 72 7.30 4.07 -0.69
C TYR A 72 7.07 5.02 -1.87
N ARG A 73 7.94 6.01 -2.05
CA ARG A 73 7.87 6.96 -3.16
C ARG A 73 8.12 6.25 -4.50
N ASP A 74 9.01 5.27 -4.54
CA ASP A 74 9.43 4.65 -5.79
C ASP A 74 8.69 3.33 -6.06
N GLY A 75 7.87 2.86 -5.10
CA GLY A 75 7.05 1.65 -5.24
C GLY A 75 7.86 0.35 -5.12
N LEU A 76 8.90 0.36 -4.30
CA LEU A 76 9.86 -0.74 -4.15
C LEU A 76 9.63 -1.54 -2.86
N ASP A 77 10.09 -2.79 -2.84
CA ASP A 77 10.06 -3.61 -1.62
C ASP A 77 10.94 -3.00 -0.52
N LEU A 78 10.36 -2.85 0.65
CA LEU A 78 11.02 -2.33 1.83
C LEU A 78 12.15 -3.24 2.30
N PHE A 79 12.03 -4.55 2.04
CA PHE A 79 12.96 -5.59 2.48
C PHE A 79 13.91 -6.10 1.38
N GLU A 80 13.87 -5.49 0.19
CA GLU A 80 14.74 -5.82 -0.95
C GLU A 80 14.66 -7.29 -1.40
N ARG A 81 13.49 -7.92 -1.22
CA ARG A 81 13.28 -9.31 -1.64
C ARG A 81 13.09 -9.34 -3.16
N GLY A 82 14.01 -9.99 -3.87
CA GLY A 82 13.92 -10.10 -5.34
C GLY A 82 12.69 -10.85 -5.86
N TRP A 83 11.98 -11.60 -4.98
CA TRP A 83 10.79 -12.37 -5.30
C TRP A 83 9.46 -11.64 -5.00
N ASP A 84 9.50 -10.50 -4.30
CA ASP A 84 8.30 -9.70 -4.01
C ASP A 84 8.35 -8.42 -4.85
N GLN A 85 7.74 -8.47 -6.03
CA GLN A 85 7.74 -7.38 -7.01
C GLN A 85 6.35 -6.76 -7.09
N PHE A 86 6.29 -5.43 -7.11
CA PHE A 86 5.03 -4.69 -7.18
C PHE A 86 4.81 -4.16 -8.60
N ASP A 87 3.59 -4.32 -9.10
CA ASP A 87 3.15 -3.63 -10.31
C ASP A 87 2.61 -2.24 -9.94
N TYR A 88 3.04 -1.24 -10.69
CA TYR A 88 2.45 0.09 -10.62
C TYR A 88 1.30 0.22 -11.60
N VAL A 89 0.11 0.54 -11.10
CA VAL A 89 -1.08 0.80 -11.91
C VAL A 89 -1.34 2.30 -11.93
N GLU A 90 -1.14 2.92 -13.10
CA GLU A 90 -1.40 4.34 -13.32
C GLU A 90 -2.88 4.66 -13.11
N ASN A 91 -3.18 5.76 -12.40
CA ASN A 91 -4.55 6.21 -12.07
C ASN A 91 -5.47 5.07 -11.55
N ASN A 92 -4.96 4.25 -10.62
CA ASN A 92 -5.74 3.13 -10.09
C ASN A 92 -7.00 3.61 -9.36
N ARG A 93 -8.18 3.26 -9.90
CA ARG A 93 -9.48 3.46 -9.25
C ARG A 93 -10.13 2.15 -8.80
N ASP A 94 -9.41 1.02 -8.92
CA ASP A 94 -9.84 -0.30 -8.45
C ASP A 94 -9.52 -0.46 -6.96
N VAL A 95 -10.25 0.28 -6.14
CA VAL A 95 -10.17 0.35 -4.67
C VAL A 95 -11.58 0.53 -4.10
N PRO A 96 -11.80 0.35 -2.78
CA PRO A 96 -13.12 0.55 -2.19
C PRO A 96 -13.66 1.94 -2.46
N GLN A 97 -14.96 2.04 -2.77
CA GLN A 97 -15.62 3.31 -3.11
C GLN A 97 -15.41 4.38 -2.03
N TYR A 98 -15.41 3.99 -0.75
CA TYR A 98 -15.18 4.87 0.38
C TYR A 98 -13.82 5.60 0.30
N VAL A 99 -12.78 4.94 -0.21
CA VAL A 99 -11.44 5.54 -0.40
C VAL A 99 -11.49 6.62 -1.48
N LEU A 100 -12.23 6.38 -2.56
CA LEU A 100 -12.41 7.35 -3.67
C LEU A 100 -13.22 8.58 -3.27
N GLU A 101 -14.16 8.42 -2.34
CA GLU A 101 -15.00 9.52 -1.87
C GLU A 101 -14.33 10.40 -0.81
N HIS A 102 -13.27 9.88 -0.16
CA HIS A 102 -12.54 10.54 0.93
C HIS A 102 -11.04 10.62 0.59
N GLU A 103 -10.70 11.09 -0.62
CA GLU A 103 -9.31 11.20 -1.07
C GLU A 103 -8.47 12.16 -0.20
N ASP A 104 -9.13 13.12 0.46
CA ASP A 104 -8.51 14.03 1.42
C ASP A 104 -7.92 13.28 2.64
N GLN A 105 -8.57 12.19 3.05
CA GLN A 105 -8.14 11.36 4.17
C GLN A 105 -7.28 10.18 3.71
N TYR A 106 -7.59 9.60 2.56
CA TYR A 106 -7.05 8.32 2.12
C TYR A 106 -6.26 8.37 0.81
N GLY A 107 -5.98 9.55 0.27
CA GLY A 107 -5.27 9.71 -1.01
C GLY A 107 -3.87 9.08 -1.03
N PHE A 108 -3.26 8.82 0.13
CA PHE A 108 -2.03 8.04 0.26
C PHE A 108 -2.18 6.57 -0.17
N MET A 109 -3.41 6.02 -0.18
CA MET A 109 -3.71 4.67 -0.68
C MET A 109 -3.91 4.63 -2.19
N LEU A 110 -4.22 5.77 -2.82
CA LEU A 110 -4.44 5.87 -4.27
C LEU A 110 -3.13 6.04 -5.03
N SER A 111 -2.25 6.93 -4.56
CA SER A 111 -0.93 7.11 -5.14
C SER A 111 0.03 7.75 -4.16
N ARG A 112 1.22 7.15 -4.07
CA ARG A 112 2.39 7.68 -3.35
C ARG A 112 3.51 8.10 -4.29
N ARG A 113 3.50 7.57 -5.52
CA ARG A 113 4.61 7.68 -6.45
C ARG A 113 4.83 9.12 -6.89
N GLY A 114 6.09 9.55 -6.89
CA GLY A 114 6.47 10.90 -7.31
C GLY A 114 6.11 12.03 -6.33
N LYS A 115 5.44 11.73 -5.21
CA LYS A 115 5.20 12.72 -4.15
C LYS A 115 6.49 12.87 -3.32
N PRO A 116 6.96 14.10 -3.05
CA PRO A 116 8.20 14.30 -2.30
C PRO A 116 8.23 13.59 -0.94
N ASN A 117 7.10 13.54 -0.24
CA ASN A 117 6.94 12.90 1.07
C ASN A 117 6.24 11.52 0.98
N ALA A 118 6.12 10.95 -0.22
CA ALA A 118 5.38 9.71 -0.50
C ALA A 118 3.92 9.70 0.03
N GLY A 119 3.33 10.86 0.32
CA GLY A 119 1.99 10.96 0.92
C GLY A 119 1.93 10.69 2.43
N PHE A 120 3.06 10.64 3.13
CA PHE A 120 3.08 10.60 4.59
C PHE A 120 2.69 11.96 5.20
N ILE A 121 1.80 11.94 6.19
CA ILE A 121 1.30 13.18 6.83
C ILE A 121 2.25 13.72 7.90
N ASP A 122 3.12 12.88 8.46
CA ASP A 122 4.08 13.20 9.52
C ASP A 122 5.51 13.45 9.00
N VAL A 123 5.68 13.57 7.69
CA VAL A 123 6.98 13.82 7.05
C VAL A 123 7.02 15.23 6.47
N GLU A 124 7.75 16.11 7.14
CA GLU A 124 8.17 17.40 6.58
C GLU A 124 9.45 17.24 5.77
N LEU A 125 9.49 17.69 4.52
CA LEU A 125 10.65 17.48 3.63
C LEU A 125 11.94 18.12 4.16
N LEU A 126 11.82 19.18 4.95
CA LEU A 126 12.95 19.86 5.59
C LEU A 126 13.60 19.00 6.68
N SER A 127 12.87 18.06 7.31
CA SER A 127 13.40 17.22 8.39
C SER A 127 14.29 16.07 7.89
N LEU A 128 14.24 15.75 6.59
CA LEU A 128 15.02 14.67 5.98
C LEU A 128 16.23 15.16 5.17
N ALA A 129 16.34 16.48 4.96
CA ALA A 129 17.41 17.11 4.18
C ALA A 129 18.64 17.52 5.02
N VAL A 130 18.61 17.31 6.34
CA VAL A 130 19.71 17.63 7.25
C VAL A 130 20.47 16.34 7.57
N ASP A 131 21.58 16.12 6.86
CA ASP A 131 22.73 15.32 7.32
C ASP A 131 23.95 16.23 7.39
#